data_AF-K1SLC3-F1
#
_entry.id   AF-K1SLC3-F1
#
_cell.length_a   1.000
_cell.length_b   1.000
_cell.length_c   1.000
_cell.angle_alpha   90.00
_cell.angle_beta   90.00
_cell.angle_gamma   90.00
#
_symmetry.space_group_name_H-M   'P 1'
#
loop_
_entity.id
_entity.type
_entity.pdbx_description
1 polymer ?
#
loop_
_entity_poly.entity_id
_entity_poly.type
_entity_poly.pdbx_seq_one_letter_code
_entity_poly.pdbx_strand_id
1 'polypeptide(L)'
;TNLIIHIKENYITEISVKEDKPYDLVAECDCTIVSALVRRGKLNVNPKEKVKKGQVLITGVVDVTDESGQLLFNEYCNADGEIIGQIKEKYEEKLNIKYQDKKRKKVLKL
;
A
#
# COMPACT_ATOMS: atom_id res chain seq x y z
N THR A 1 33.50 -5.76 -4.03
CA THR A 1 32.32 -4.99 -4.50
C THR A 1 31.30 -5.05 -3.39
N ASN A 2 30.90 -3.91 -2.85
CA ASN A 2 30.00 -3.86 -1.69
C ASN A 2 28.62 -3.38 -2.17
N LEU A 3 27.58 -4.12 -1.82
CA LEU A 3 26.18 -3.78 -2.08
C LEU A 3 25.59 -3.28 -0.76
N ILE A 4 25.04 -2.07 -0.74
CA ILE A 4 24.35 -1.49 0.42
C ILE A 4 22.87 -1.46 0.07
N ILE A 5 22.06 -2.22 0.81
CA ILE A 5 20.60 -2.30 0.64
C ILE A 5 19.96 -1.68 1.89
N HIS A 6 19.12 -0.66 1.71
CA HIS A 6 18.25 -0.14 2.76
C HIS A 6 16.86 -0.78 2.62
N ILE A 7 16.47 -1.58 3.61
CA ILE A 7 15.12 -2.15 3.73
C ILE A 7 14.45 -1.38 4.87
N LYS A 8 13.29 -0.77 4.59
CA LYS A 8 12.46 -0.12 5.61
C LYS A 8 11.12 -0.85 5.67
N GLU A 9 10.94 -1.65 6.71
CA GLU A 9 9.66 -2.26 7.04
C GLU A 9 8.82 -1.24 7.82
N ASN A 10 7.60 -0.97 7.34
CA ASN A 10 6.66 -0.12 8.05
C ASN A 10 5.60 -1.03 8.68
N TYR A 11 5.63 -1.18 10.00
CA TYR A 11 4.61 -1.92 10.75
C TYR A 11 3.53 -0.95 11.19
N ILE A 12 2.28 -1.17 10.74
CA ILE A 12 1.12 -0.47 11.30
C ILE A 12 0.92 -1.05 12.70
N THR A 13 1.14 -0.23 13.73
CA THR A 13 1.00 -0.61 15.15
C THR A 13 -0.36 -0.24 15.72
N GLU A 14 -1.24 0.36 14.92
CA GLU A 14 -2.56 0.79 15.32
C GLU A 14 -3.58 -0.32 15.08
N ILE A 15 -4.13 -0.86 16.18
CA ILE A 15 -5.28 -1.76 16.13
C ILE A 15 -6.50 -0.87 15.92
N SER A 16 -7.07 -0.90 14.72
CA SER A 16 -8.27 -0.15 14.38
C SER A 16 -9.39 -0.47 15.39
N VAL A 17 -9.95 0.58 16.00
CA VAL A 17 -11.15 0.44 16.83
C VAL A 17 -12.25 -0.15 15.93
N LYS A 18 -12.94 -1.19 16.40
CA LYS A 18 -14.08 -1.75 15.67
C LYS A 18 -15.14 -0.67 15.49
N GLU A 19 -15.30 -0.18 14.27
CA GLU A 19 -16.41 0.67 13.91
C GLU A 19 -17.66 -0.18 13.73
N ASP A 20 -18.73 0.21 14.43
CA ASP A 20 -20.05 -0.47 14.37
C ASP A 20 -20.88 -0.02 13.15
N LYS A 21 -20.40 1.00 12.43
CA LYS A 21 -21.07 1.55 11.25
C LYS A 21 -20.54 0.89 9.98
N PRO A 22 -21.39 0.72 8.95
CA PRO A 22 -20.95 0.28 7.64
C PRO A 22 -19.94 1.28 7.08
N TYR A 23 -18.85 0.75 6.51
CA TYR A 23 -17.76 1.52 5.93
C TYR A 23 -17.25 0.85 4.65
N ASP A 24 -16.61 1.66 3.80
CA ASP A 24 -15.94 1.24 2.58
C ASP A 24 -14.42 1.12 2.80
N LEU A 25 -13.75 0.25 2.05
CA LEU A 25 -12.29 0.21 1.97
C LEU A 25 -11.82 1.05 0.78
N VAL A 26 -10.96 2.04 1.05
CA VAL A 26 -10.44 2.98 0.05
C VAL A 26 -8.92 2.83 -0.11
N ALA A 27 -8.41 3.16 -1.29
CA ALA A 27 -6.98 3.13 -1.57
C ALA A 27 -6.24 4.23 -0.79
N GLU A 28 -5.21 3.87 -0.03
CA GLU A 28 -4.36 4.84 0.69
C GLU A 28 -3.43 5.62 -0.26
N CYS A 29 -3.02 4.99 -1.37
CA CYS A 29 -2.10 5.55 -2.35
C CYS A 29 -2.44 5.12 -3.78
N ASP A 30 -1.86 5.82 -4.76
CA ASP A 30 -1.95 5.44 -6.17
C ASP A 30 -1.18 4.15 -6.41
N CYS A 31 -1.84 3.09 -6.86
CA CYS A 31 -1.18 1.81 -7.09
C CYS A 31 -1.84 1.01 -8.23
N THR A 32 -1.18 -0.07 -8.65
CA THR A 32 -1.76 -1.06 -9.57
C THR A 32 -2.15 -2.29 -8.78
N ILE A 33 -3.40 -2.73 -8.86
CA ILE A 33 -3.89 -3.89 -8.13
C ILE A 33 -3.24 -5.16 -8.67
N VAL A 34 -2.66 -5.97 -7.80
CA VAL A 34 -2.04 -7.27 -8.12
C VAL A 34 -3.03 -8.39 -7.84
N SER A 35 -3.64 -8.37 -6.66
CA SER A 35 -4.64 -9.33 -6.23
C SER A 35 -5.62 -8.69 -5.25
N ALA A 36 -6.82 -9.27 -5.16
CA ALA A 36 -7.85 -8.87 -4.24
C ALA A 36 -8.58 -10.12 -3.73
N LEU A 37 -8.83 -10.18 -2.43
CA LEU A 37 -9.64 -11.19 -1.77
C LEU A 37 -10.67 -10.47 -0.90
N VAL A 38 -11.95 -10.65 -1.19
CA VAL A 38 -13.04 -10.02 -0.42
C VAL A 38 -13.72 -11.05 0.45
N ARG A 39 -13.87 -10.74 1.74
CA ARG A 39 -14.62 -11.53 2.72
C ARG A 39 -16.02 -10.98 2.96
N ARG A 40 -16.17 -9.65 2.97
CA ARG A 40 -17.45 -8.93 3.08
C ARG A 40 -17.46 -7.67 2.21
N GLY A 41 -18.63 -7.36 1.65
CA GLY A 41 -18.81 -6.25 0.71
C GLY A 41 -18.64 -6.67 -0.74
N LYS A 42 -18.61 -5.67 -1.63
CA LYS A 42 -18.49 -5.84 -3.08
C LYS A 42 -17.19 -5.24 -3.59
N LEU A 43 -16.41 -6.02 -4.34
CA LEU A 43 -15.18 -5.56 -4.97
C LEU A 43 -15.51 -4.63 -6.14
N ASN A 44 -14.93 -3.43 -6.13
CA ASN A 44 -15.13 -2.42 -7.18
C ASN A 44 -13.95 -2.27 -8.14
N VAL A 45 -12.89 -3.08 -7.99
CA VAL A 45 -11.66 -3.00 -8.78
C VAL A 45 -11.23 -4.38 -9.28
N ASN A 46 -10.53 -4.42 -10.41
CA ASN A 46 -10.03 -5.67 -10.97
C ASN A 46 -8.51 -5.82 -10.82
N PRO A 47 -7.98 -7.05 -10.76
CA PRO A 47 -6.54 -7.27 -10.90
C PRO A 47 -6.01 -6.62 -12.18
N LYS A 48 -4.84 -5.97 -12.08
CA LYS A 48 -4.16 -5.17 -13.12
C LYS A 48 -4.77 -3.77 -13.36
N GLU A 49 -5.80 -3.39 -12.63
CA GLU A 49 -6.35 -2.04 -12.69
C GLU A 49 -5.46 -1.04 -11.94
N LYS A 50 -5.38 0.21 -12.43
CA LYS A 50 -4.73 1.31 -11.74
C LYS A 50 -5.77 2.06 -10.90
N VAL A 51 -5.48 2.22 -9.62
CA VAL A 51 -6.33 2.94 -8.68
C VAL A 51 -5.64 4.20 -8.20
N LYS A 52 -6.42 5.22 -7.85
CA LYS A 52 -5.93 6.45 -7.22
C LYS A 52 -6.19 6.43 -5.72
N LYS A 53 -5.40 7.21 -4.98
CA LYS A 53 -5.66 7.51 -3.58
C LYS A 53 -7.10 8.00 -3.39
N GLY A 54 -7.79 7.41 -2.42
CA GLY A 54 -9.19 7.69 -2.10
C GLY A 54 -10.21 6.93 -2.97
N GLN A 55 -9.79 6.16 -3.96
CA GLN A 55 -10.71 5.33 -4.75
C GLN A 55 -11.27 4.19 -3.89
N VAL A 56 -12.58 3.97 -3.95
CA VAL A 56 -13.26 2.85 -3.26
C VAL A 56 -12.84 1.54 -3.92
N LEU A 57 -12.24 0.67 -3.12
CA LEU A 57 -11.78 -0.65 -3.53
C LEU A 57 -12.82 -1.73 -3.22
N ILE A 58 -13.36 -1.73 -2.01
CA ILE A 58 -14.46 -2.60 -1.59
C ILE A 58 -15.54 -1.71 -1.01
N THR A 59 -16.76 -1.82 -1.53
CA THR A 59 -17.90 -1.13 -0.95
C THR A 59 -18.63 -2.01 0.06
N GLY A 60 -19.05 -1.40 1.17
CA GLY A 60 -19.94 -1.99 2.15
C GLY A 60 -21.39 -2.08 1.69
N VAL A 61 -21.75 -1.52 0.53
CA VAL A 61 -23.12 -1.58 -0.01
C VAL A 61 -23.21 -2.70 -1.04
N VAL A 62 -24.04 -3.70 -0.74
CA VAL A 62 -24.26 -4.87 -1.61
C VAL A 62 -25.68 -4.82 -2.17
N ASP A 63 -25.78 -4.85 -3.50
CA ASP A 63 -27.05 -4.87 -4.22
C ASP A 63 -27.68 -6.26 -4.11
N VAL A 64 -28.88 -6.36 -3.54
CA VAL A 64 -29.67 -7.61 -3.50
C VAL A 64 -30.67 -7.56 -4.65
N THR A 65 -30.53 -8.47 -5.61
CA THR A 65 -31.41 -8.56 -6.79
C THR A 65 -32.27 -9.81 -6.75
N ASP A 66 -33.44 -9.75 -7.39
CA ASP A 66 -34.26 -10.94 -7.66
C ASP A 66 -33.66 -11.82 -8.78
N GLU A 67 -34.32 -12.93 -9.09
CA GLU A 67 -33.91 -13.84 -10.19
C GLU A 67 -33.99 -13.18 -11.59
N SER A 68 -34.68 -12.04 -11.70
CA SER A 68 -34.79 -11.24 -12.92
C SER A 68 -33.74 -10.12 -12.99
N GLY A 69 -32.88 -9.96 -11.97
CA GLY A 69 -31.89 -8.89 -11.87
C GLY A 69 -32.48 -7.54 -11.46
N GLN A 70 -33.74 -7.49 -11.02
CA GLN A 70 -34.37 -6.28 -10.49
C GLN A 70 -33.88 -6.05 -9.06
N LEU A 71 -33.40 -4.83 -8.77
CA LEU A 71 -32.89 -4.45 -7.46
C LEU A 71 -34.04 -4.47 -6.43
N LEU A 72 -33.91 -5.32 -5.42
CA LEU A 72 -34.86 -5.43 -4.31
C LEU A 72 -34.54 -4.41 -3.22
N PHE A 73 -33.31 -4.46 -2.69
CA PHE A 73 -32.81 -3.54 -1.67
C PHE A 73 -31.28 -3.58 -1.59
N ASN A 74 -30.71 -2.63 -0.83
CA ASN A 74 -29.28 -2.57 -0.55
C ASN A 74 -28.99 -3.12 0.85
N GLU A 75 -28.08 -4.07 0.95
CA GLU A 75 -27.54 -4.55 2.21
C GLU A 75 -26.29 -3.74 2.59
N TYR A 76 -26.26 -3.26 3.83
CA TYR A 76 -25.13 -2.49 4.37
C TYR A 76 -24.29 -3.38 5.28
N CYS A 77 -22.99 -3.48 4.97
CA CYS A 77 -22.05 -4.27 5.73
C CYS A 77 -20.73 -3.51 5.92
N ASN A 78 -19.92 -4.00 6.86
CA ASN A 78 -18.57 -3.52 7.05
C ASN A 78 -17.68 -4.19 5.99
N ALA A 79 -17.11 -3.40 5.08
CA ALA A 79 -16.23 -3.91 4.04
C ALA A 79 -15.01 -4.61 4.67
N ASP A 80 -14.76 -5.85 4.26
CA ASP A 80 -13.64 -6.65 4.77
C ASP A 80 -12.99 -7.44 3.62
N GLY A 81 -11.68 -7.32 3.52
CA GLY A 81 -10.90 -7.98 2.49
C GLY A 81 -9.43 -7.60 2.55
N GLU A 82 -8.66 -8.19 1.66
CA GLU A 82 -7.24 -7.96 1.50
C GLU A 82 -6.97 -7.61 0.04
N ILE A 83 -6.29 -6.49 -0.19
CA ILE A 83 -5.96 -5.99 -1.53
C ILE A 83 -4.48 -5.67 -1.58
N ILE A 84 -3.80 -6.29 -2.53
CA ILE A 84 -2.37 -6.09 -2.74
C ILE A 84 -2.20 -5.14 -3.92
N GLY A 85 -1.71 -3.93 -3.62
CA GLY A 85 -1.31 -2.93 -4.62
C GLY A 85 0.21 -2.94 -4.81
N GLN A 86 0.65 -2.69 -6.04
CA GLN A 86 2.06 -2.47 -6.37
C GLN A 86 2.26 -1.07 -6.97
N ILE A 87 3.25 -0.35 -6.46
CA ILE A 87 3.77 0.90 -7.02
C ILE A 87 5.26 0.74 -7.35
N LYS A 88 5.73 1.45 -8.38
CA LYS A 88 7.16 1.56 -8.71
C LYS A 88 7.58 3.01 -8.54
N GLU A 89 8.41 3.28 -7.55
CA GLU A 89 8.99 4.60 -7.30
C GLU A 89 10.47 4.63 -7.68
N LYS A 90 10.93 5.77 -8.20
CA LYS A 90 12.37 5.99 -8.47
C LYS A 90 13.01 6.53 -7.19
N TYR A 91 14.05 5.85 -6.73
CA TYR A 91 14.84 6.26 -5.57
C TYR A 91 16.23 6.76 -6.03
N GLU A 92 16.60 7.97 -5.63
CA GLU A 92 17.94 8.53 -5.81
C GLU A 92 18.49 9.00 -4.46
N GLU A 93 19.66 8.47 -4.08
CA GLU A 93 20.37 8.86 -2.85
C GLU A 93 21.75 9.42 -3.21
N LYS A 94 22.07 10.61 -2.70
CA LYS A 94 23.40 11.24 -2.85
C LYS A 94 24.19 11.05 -1.56
N LEU A 95 25.18 10.16 -1.59
CA LEU A 95 26.10 9.93 -0.48
C LEU A 95 27.23 10.96 -0.51
N ASN A 96 27.35 11.78 0.54
CA ASN A 96 28.36 12.81 0.66
C ASN A 96 29.59 12.27 1.41
N ILE A 97 30.43 11.50 0.71
CA ILE A 97 31.59 10.83 1.30
C ILE A 97 32.77 11.83 1.40
N LYS A 98 33.18 12.18 2.63
CA LYS A 98 34.39 12.97 2.87
C LYS A 98 35.55 12.04 3.23
N TYR A 99 36.56 11.95 2.35
CA TYR A 99 37.79 11.22 2.64
C TYR A 99 38.76 12.12 3.41
N GLN A 100 39.37 11.60 4.49
CA GLN A 100 40.51 12.26 5.14
C GLN A 100 41.82 11.68 4.58
N ASP A 101 42.61 12.54 3.94
CA ASP A 101 43.96 12.18 3.51
C ASP A 101 44.89 12.03 4.73
N LYS A 102 45.45 10.83 4.91
CA LYS A 102 46.47 10.59 5.93
C LYS A 102 47.80 11.20 5.48
N LYS A 103 48.12 12.40 5.97
CA LYS A 103 49.44 13.01 5.76
C LYS A 103 50.52 12.18 6.47
N ARG A 104 51.38 11.50 5.71
CA ARG A 104 52.62 10.89 6.23
C ARG A 104 53.61 11.99 6.61
N LYS A 105 53.98 12.09 7.88
CA LYS A 105 55.15 12.87 8.29
C LYS A 105 56.39 12.19 7.72
N LYS A 106 57.15 12.90 6.87
CA LYS A 106 58.51 12.47 6.52
C LYS A 106 59.34 12.53 7.81
N VAL A 107 59.86 11.38 8.24
CA VAL A 107 60.85 11.31 9.31
C VAL A 107 62.13 11.91 8.74
N LEU A 108 62.58 13.03 9.32
CA LEU A 108 63.89 13.62 9.03
C LEU A 108 64.94 12.64 9.56
N LYS A 109 65.76 12.06 8.68
CA LYS A 109 66.93 11.28 9.11
C LYS A 109 68.02 12.29 9.49
N LEU A 110 68.43 12.25 10.76
CA LEU A 110 69.70 12.78 11.26
C LEU A 110 70.82 11.82 10.90
#